data_AF-A0A1N6V288-F1
#
_entry.id   AF-A0A1N6V288-F1
#
_cell.length_a   1.000
_cell.length_b   1.000
_cell.length_c   1.000
_cell.angle_alpha   90.00
_cell.angle_beta   90.00
_cell.angle_gamma   90.00
#
_symmetry.space_group_name_H-M   'P 1'
#
loop_
_entity.id
_entity.type
_entity.pdbx_description
1 polymer ?
#
loop_
_entity_poly.entity_id
_entity_poly.type
_entity_poly.pdbx_seq_one_letter_code
_entity_poly.pdbx_strand_id
1 'polypeptide(L)'
;MKFFKNLLIFTGVVSIGIGLLSFYTGTALLHPLIWFILGFMVVVTALAFYVSRLGVGYDPDNFQLYYFGSMGFRMILSIAVIFIYVFMYSENELQFVFNFFALYFLFTGFEIYSLITNFAPQLKKQN
;
A
#
# COMPACT_ATOMS: atom_id res chain seq x y z
N MET A 1 1.41 1.19 17.61
CA MET A 1 1.66 2.64 17.37
C MET A 1 2.87 2.89 16.48
N LYS A 2 4.00 2.17 16.63
CA LYS A 2 5.19 2.35 15.77
C LYS A 2 4.88 2.20 14.26
N PHE A 3 4.03 1.25 13.88
CA PHE A 3 3.60 1.05 12.49
C PHE A 3 2.95 2.29 11.87
N PHE A 4 1.89 2.83 12.49
CA PHE A 4 1.19 4.01 11.96
C PHE A 4 2.10 5.24 11.88
N LYS A 5 3.03 5.41 12.83
CA LYS A 5 4.04 6.47 12.74
C LYS A 5 4.96 6.26 11.53
N ASN A 6 5.46 5.04 11.33
CA ASN A 6 6.31 4.72 10.17
C ASN A 6 5.55 4.85 8.84
N LEU A 7 4.27 4.47 8.81
CA LEU A 7 3.40 4.63 7.66
C LEU A 7 3.24 6.11 7.32
N LEU A 8 2.94 6.96 8.30
CA LEU A 8 2.81 8.41 8.09
C LEU A 8 4.12 9.05 7.62
N ILE A 9 5.26 8.66 8.19
CA ILE A 9 6.58 9.14 7.73
C ILE A 9 6.82 8.71 6.30
N PHE A 10 6.58 7.44 5.98
CA PHE A 10 6.75 6.89 4.64
C PHE A 10 5.85 7.60 3.63
N THR A 11 4.56 7.73 3.94
CA THR A 11 3.60 8.49 3.12
C THR A 11 4.07 9.94 2.94
N GLY A 12 4.58 10.59 3.99
CA GLY A 12 5.13 11.94 3.89
C GLY A 12 6.30 12.03 2.90
N VAL A 13 7.25 11.10 2.97
CA VAL A 13 8.39 11.02 2.03
C VAL A 13 7.91 10.79 0.60
N VAL A 14 6.97 9.87 0.40
CA VAL A 14 6.37 9.60 -0.92
C VAL A 14 5.62 10.82 -1.45
N SER A 15 4.87 11.53 -0.59
CA SER A 15 4.14 12.74 -0.94
C SER A 15 5.08 13.86 -1.41
N ILE A 16 6.20 14.04 -0.72
CA ILE A 16 7.25 15.00 -1.12
C ILE A 16 7.84 14.59 -2.47
N GLY A 17 8.13 13.30 -2.67
CA GLY A 17 8.61 12.78 -3.95
C GLY A 17 7.66 13.06 -5.11
N ILE A 18 6.35 12.80 -4.92
CA ILE A 18 5.30 13.12 -5.89
C ILE A 18 5.24 14.63 -6.15
N GLY A 19 5.29 15.46 -5.10
CA GLY A 19 5.27 16.91 -5.23
C GLY A 19 6.45 17.46 -6.04
N LEU A 20 7.66 16.97 -5.78
CA LEU A 20 8.86 17.33 -6.56
C LEU A 20 8.74 16.89 -8.02
N LEU A 21 8.32 15.64 -8.26
CA LEU A 21 8.08 15.14 -9.62
C LEU A 21 7.04 15.98 -10.36
N SER A 22 5.95 16.35 -9.68
CA SER A 22 4.89 17.20 -10.25
C SER A 22 5.41 18.59 -10.62
N PHE A 23 6.32 19.16 -9.82
CA PHE A 23 6.94 20.44 -10.12
C PHE A 23 7.85 20.39 -11.37
N TYR A 24 8.64 19.32 -11.53
CA TYR A 24 9.57 19.20 -12.66
C TYR A 24 8.94 18.69 -13.96
N THR A 25 7.94 17.80 -13.88
CA THR A 25 7.39 17.08 -15.05
C THR A 25 5.93 17.39 -15.34
N GLY A 26 5.27 18.19 -14.50
CA GLY A 26 3.87 18.57 -14.68
C GLY A 26 2.94 17.35 -14.75
N THR A 27 2.05 17.34 -15.75
CA THR A 27 1.09 16.25 -16.02
C THR A 27 1.61 15.21 -17.01
N ALA A 28 2.84 15.34 -17.51
CA ALA A 28 3.37 14.39 -18.50
C ALA A 28 3.65 13.00 -17.89
N LEU A 29 4.06 12.94 -16.62
CA LEU A 29 4.41 11.70 -15.91
C LEU A 29 3.44 11.36 -14.79
N LEU A 30 2.88 12.35 -14.11
CA LEU A 30 1.94 12.13 -13.01
C LEU A 30 0.49 12.32 -13.44
N HIS A 31 -0.33 11.29 -13.18
CA HIS A 31 -1.76 11.37 -13.40
C HIS A 31 -2.41 12.39 -12.44
N PRO A 32 -3.39 13.21 -12.86
CA PRO A 32 -4.06 14.18 -11.99
C PRO A 32 -4.65 13.56 -10.70
N LEU A 33 -5.07 12.30 -10.78
CA LEU A 33 -5.62 11.52 -9.66
C LEU A 33 -4.56 10.90 -8.73
N ILE A 34 -3.26 11.21 -8.88
CA ILE A 34 -2.18 10.60 -8.09
C ILE A 34 -2.39 10.72 -6.58
N TRP A 35 -2.95 11.85 -6.11
CA TRP A 35 -3.24 12.07 -4.69
C TRP A 35 -4.34 11.14 -4.16
N PHE A 36 -5.34 10.82 -5.00
CA PHE A 36 -6.37 9.84 -4.65
C PHE A 36 -5.81 8.43 -4.61
N ILE A 37 -4.92 8.08 -5.56
CA ILE A 37 -4.21 6.79 -5.57
C ILE A 37 -3.37 6.65 -4.29
N LEU A 38 -2.64 7.71 -3.90
CA LEU A 38 -1.85 7.72 -2.68
C LEU A 38 -2.74 7.51 -1.45
N GLY A 39 -3.85 8.26 -1.34
CA GLY A 39 -4.81 8.09 -0.25
C GLY A 39 -5.38 6.67 -0.17
N PHE A 40 -5.76 6.10 -1.32
CA PHE A 40 -6.20 4.71 -1.41
C PHE A 40 -5.13 3.73 -0.90
N MET A 41 -3.87 3.88 -1.32
CA MET A 41 -2.78 3.02 -0.87
C MET A 41 -2.55 3.08 0.64
N VAL A 42 -2.59 4.28 1.22
CA VAL A 42 -2.46 4.46 2.67
C VAL A 42 -3.58 3.74 3.42
N VAL A 43 -4.83 3.90 2.97
CA VAL A 43 -6.00 3.28 3.60
C VAL A 43 -5.90 1.76 3.52
N VAL A 44 -5.62 1.20 2.34
CA VAL A 44 -5.58 -0.25 2.19
C VAL A 44 -4.39 -0.87 2.92
N THR A 45 -3.22 -0.22 2.97
CA THR A 45 -2.10 -0.67 3.80
C THR A 45 -2.41 -0.60 5.29
N ALA A 46 -3.11 0.44 5.76
CA ALA A 46 -3.55 0.53 7.15
C ALA A 46 -4.55 -0.59 7.51
N LEU A 47 -5.49 -0.90 6.60
CA LEU A 47 -6.43 -2.01 6.74
C LEU A 47 -5.72 -3.36 6.75
N ALA A 48 -4.79 -3.59 5.84
CA ALA A 48 -4.04 -4.85 5.77
C ALA A 48 -3.24 -5.10 7.05
N PHE A 49 -2.60 -4.06 7.60
CA PHE A 49 -1.93 -4.14 8.89
C PHE A 49 -2.90 -4.41 10.04
N TYR A 50 -4.08 -3.77 10.03
CA TYR A 50 -5.10 -4.00 11.05
C TYR A 50 -5.57 -5.46 11.05
N VAL A 51 -5.89 -6.02 9.88
CA VAL A 51 -6.27 -7.43 9.71
C VAL A 51 -5.15 -8.38 10.16
N SER A 52 -3.91 -8.10 9.75
CA SER A 52 -2.75 -8.89 10.17
C SER A 52 -2.55 -8.87 11.69
N ARG A 53 -2.80 -7.73 12.34
CA ARG A 53 -2.72 -7.58 13.80
C ARG A 53 -3.85 -8.31 14.53
N LEU A 54 -5.05 -8.37 13.95
CA LEU A 54 -6.14 -9.19 14.49
C LEU A 54 -5.76 -10.67 14.48
N GLY A 55 -5.09 -11.14 13.42
CA GLY A 55 -4.58 -12.51 13.34
C GLY A 55 -3.67 -12.88 14.52
N VAL A 56 -2.73 -12.01 14.90
CA VAL A 56 -1.85 -12.25 16.06
C VAL A 56 -2.62 -12.32 17.39
N GLY A 57 -3.73 -11.59 17.52
CA GLY A 57 -4.50 -11.54 18.77
C GLY A 57 -5.45 -12.71 18.96
N TYR A 58 -6.03 -13.22 17.88
CA TYR A 58 -7.02 -14.31 17.93
C TYR A 58 -6.38 -15.70 17.76
N ASP A 59 -5.40 -15.82 16.86
CA ASP A 59 -4.82 -17.11 16.50
C ASP A 59 -3.38 -16.95 15.96
N PRO A 60 -2.37 -16.88 16.85
CA PRO A 60 -0.98 -16.64 16.47
C PRO A 60 -0.43 -17.65 15.48
N ASP A 61 -0.88 -18.91 15.57
CA ASP A 61 -0.44 -20.01 14.70
C ASP A 61 -0.92 -19.80 13.27
N ASN A 62 -2.05 -19.11 13.08
CA ASN A 62 -2.63 -18.80 11.79
C ASN A 62 -2.30 -17.37 11.29
N PHE A 63 -1.37 -16.64 11.92
CA PHE A 63 -0.97 -15.29 11.50
C PHE A 63 -0.64 -15.19 10.00
N GLN A 64 0.02 -16.22 9.46
CA GLN A 64 0.40 -16.29 8.06
C GLN A 64 -0.83 -16.24 7.13
N LEU A 65 -1.93 -16.90 7.49
CA LEU A 65 -3.18 -16.89 6.74
C LEU A 65 -3.80 -15.48 6.72
N TYR A 66 -3.84 -14.79 7.86
CA TYR A 66 -4.37 -13.42 7.93
C TYR A 66 -3.54 -12.44 7.10
N TYR A 67 -2.22 -12.57 7.14
CA TYR A 67 -1.34 -11.72 6.35
C TYR A 67 -1.52 -11.95 4.84
N PHE A 68 -1.39 -13.19 4.37
CA PHE A 68 -1.58 -13.52 2.95
C PHE A 68 -2.99 -13.21 2.47
N GLY A 69 -4.00 -13.43 3.31
CA GLY A 69 -5.39 -13.05 3.03
C GLY A 69 -5.54 -11.54 2.83
N SER A 70 -4.96 -10.73 3.72
CA SER A 70 -4.98 -9.27 3.59
C SER A 70 -4.24 -8.76 2.36
N MET A 71 -3.10 -9.36 2.01
CA MET A 71 -2.36 -9.02 0.79
C MET A 71 -3.14 -9.39 -0.47
N GLY A 72 -3.74 -10.58 -0.51
CA GLY A 72 -4.58 -11.03 -1.62
C GLY A 72 -5.80 -10.12 -1.81
N PHE A 73 -6.48 -9.78 -0.71
CA PHE A 73 -7.60 -8.85 -0.74
C PHE A 73 -7.20 -7.45 -1.23
N ARG A 74 -6.07 -6.91 -0.75
CA ARG A 74 -5.53 -5.64 -1.26
C ARG A 74 -5.26 -5.70 -2.76
N MET A 75 -4.64 -6.78 -3.24
CA MET A 75 -4.32 -6.95 -4.65
C MET A 75 -5.59 -6.96 -5.50
N ILE A 76 -6.61 -7.72 -5.10
CA ILE A 76 -7.90 -7.78 -5.80
C ILE A 76 -8.58 -6.40 -5.81
N LEU A 77 -8.64 -5.70 -4.67
CA LEU A 77 -9.19 -4.35 -4.59
C LEU A 77 -8.44 -3.37 -5.50
N SER A 78 -7.11 -3.46 -5.51
CA SER A 78 -6.23 -2.63 -6.34
C SER A 78 -6.52 -2.83 -7.82
N ILE A 79 -6.62 -4.08 -8.25
CA ILE A 79 -6.98 -4.45 -9.61
C ILE A 79 -8.38 -3.96 -9.95
N ALA A 80 -9.38 -4.17 -9.08
CA ALA A 80 -10.75 -3.72 -9.31
C ALA A 80 -10.83 -2.20 -9.52
N VAL A 81 -10.11 -1.40 -8.72
CA VAL A 81 -10.06 0.06 -8.88
C VAL A 81 -9.44 0.46 -10.23
N ILE A 82 -8.35 -0.21 -10.63
CA ILE A 82 -7.74 0.02 -11.94
C ILE A 82 -8.74 -0.28 -13.06
N PHE A 83 -9.41 -1.44 -13.03
CA PHE A 83 -10.38 -1.82 -14.04
C PHE A 83 -11.57 -0.85 -14.12
N ILE A 84 -12.10 -0.43 -12.96
CA ILE A 84 -13.18 0.57 -12.91
C ILE A 84 -12.72 1.87 -13.57
N TYR A 85 -11.51 2.34 -13.25
CA TYR A 85 -10.98 3.57 -13.83
C TYR A 85 -10.83 3.47 -15.35
N VAL A 86 -10.17 2.42 -15.84
CA VAL A 86 -9.91 2.21 -17.28
C VAL A 86 -11.21 2.05 -18.07
N PHE A 87 -12.22 1.40 -17.49
CA PHE A 87 -13.51 1.20 -18.18
C PHE A 87 -14.38 2.48 -18.19
N MET A 88 -14.27 3.33 -17.16
CA MET A 88 -15.03 4.58 -17.07
C MET A 88 -14.36 5.76 -17.77
N TYR A 89 -13.03 5.76 -17.85
CA TYR A 89 -12.22 6.87 -18.35
C TYR A 89 -11.15 6.34 -19.31
N SER A 90 -11.22 6.76 -20.57
CA SER A 90 -10.28 6.35 -21.62
C SER A 90 -9.05 7.27 -21.73
N GLU A 91 -9.02 8.39 -21.01
CA GLU A 91 -7.91 9.34 -21.07
C GLU A 91 -6.79 8.98 -20.09
N ASN A 92 -5.55 8.98 -20.59
CA ASN A 92 -4.33 8.74 -19.82
C ASN A 92 -4.34 7.44 -18.99
N GLU A 93 -5.06 6.41 -19.46
CA GLU A 93 -5.23 5.12 -18.79
C GLU A 93 -3.88 4.47 -18.43
N LEU A 94 -2.93 4.44 -19.37
CA LEU A 94 -1.60 3.86 -19.14
C LEU A 94 -0.87 4.61 -18.03
N GLN A 95 -0.93 5.94 -18.04
CA GLN A 95 -0.29 6.78 -17.03
C GLN A 95 -0.91 6.54 -15.65
N PHE A 96 -2.23 6.39 -15.56
CA PHE A 96 -2.91 6.03 -14.31
C PHE A 96 -2.42 4.66 -13.81
N VAL A 97 -2.43 3.65 -14.68
CA VAL A 97 -2.02 2.27 -14.36
C VAL A 97 -0.57 2.24 -13.86
N PHE A 98 0.36 2.90 -14.55
CA PHE A 98 1.77 2.95 -14.15
C PHE A 98 1.97 3.63 -12.80
N ASN A 99 1.33 4.78 -12.58
CA ASN A 99 1.40 5.49 -11.30
C ASN A 99 0.81 4.65 -10.15
N PHE A 100 -0.29 3.95 -10.43
CA PHE A 100 -0.93 3.06 -9.48
C PHE A 100 -0.02 1.90 -9.09
N PHE A 101 0.58 1.20 -10.06
CA PHE A 101 1.50 0.10 -9.79
C PHE A 101 2.78 0.57 -9.09
N ALA A 102 3.34 1.72 -9.47
CA ALA A 102 4.52 2.27 -8.81
C ALA A 102 4.27 2.50 -7.31
N LEU A 103 3.14 3.14 -6.97
CA LEU A 103 2.73 3.32 -5.57
C LEU A 103 2.40 1.99 -4.89
N TYR A 104 1.70 1.09 -5.56
CA TYR A 104 1.38 -0.24 -5.04
C TYR A 104 2.63 -1.00 -4.61
N PHE A 105 3.66 -1.05 -5.46
CA PHE A 105 4.91 -1.74 -5.14
C PHE A 105 5.66 -1.07 -4.01
N LEU A 106 5.68 0.27 -3.98
CA LEU A 106 6.33 1.04 -2.93
C LEU A 106 5.71 0.77 -1.56
N PHE A 107 4.38 0.80 -1.47
CA PHE A 107 3.64 0.48 -0.23
C PHE A 107 3.70 -1.01 0.13
N THR A 108 3.69 -1.91 -0.86
CA THR A 108 3.86 -3.35 -0.63
C THR A 108 5.24 -3.66 -0.05
N GLY A 109 6.30 -3.07 -0.60
CA GLY A 109 7.66 -3.22 -0.09
C GLY A 109 7.81 -2.69 1.34
N PHE A 110 7.22 -1.52 1.63
CA PHE A 110 7.16 -0.98 2.98
C PHE A 110 6.46 -1.93 3.96
N GLU A 111 5.30 -2.49 3.57
CA GLU A 111 4.54 -3.40 4.42
C GLU A 111 5.34 -4.68 4.74
N ILE A 112 5.91 -5.33 3.72
CA ILE A 112 6.75 -6.52 3.89
C ILE A 112 7.93 -6.22 4.84
N TYR A 113 8.63 -5.10 4.61
CA TYR A 113 9.75 -4.70 5.46
C TYR A 113 9.32 -4.46 6.91
N SER A 114 8.20 -3.77 7.09
CA SER A 114 7.63 -3.50 8.40
C SER A 114 7.18 -4.79 9.11
N LEU A 115 6.71 -5.79 8.37
CA LEU A 115 6.31 -7.06 8.95
C LEU A 115 7.52 -7.87 9.41
N ILE A 116 8.55 -7.99 8.58
CA ILE A 116 9.78 -8.70 8.92
C ILE A 116 10.42 -8.05 10.16
N THR A 117 10.51 -6.72 10.20
CA THR A 117 11.14 -6.02 11.32
C THR A 117 10.33 -6.04 12.62
N ASN A 118 8.99 -6.01 12.56
CA ASN A 118 8.16 -5.98 13.77
C ASN A 118 7.73 -7.37 14.27
N PHE A 119 7.51 -8.34 13.38
CA PHE A 119 6.91 -9.64 13.74
C PHE A 119 7.88 -10.82 13.68
N ALA A 120 8.89 -10.83 12.81
CA ALA A 120 9.87 -11.93 12.77
C ALA A 120 10.61 -12.15 14.12
N PRO A 121 10.95 -11.10 14.91
CA PRO A 121 11.55 -11.30 16.23
C PRO A 121 10.56 -11.85 17.28
N GLN A 122 9.26 -11.59 17.12
CA GLN A 122 8.22 -12.03 18.07
C GLN A 122 7.91 -13.52 17.91
N LEU A 123 7.84 -14.02 16.66
CA LEU A 123 7.67 -15.44 16.35
C LEU A 123 8.84 -16.29 16.86
N LYS A 124 10.07 -15.78 16.81
CA LYS A 124 11.26 -16.50 17.30
C LYS A 124 11.28 -16.66 18.83
N LYS A 125 10.54 -15.84 19.58
CA LYS A 125 10.54 -15.87 21.05
C LYS A 125 9.51 -16.85 21.63
N GLN A 126 8.66 -17.43 20.80
CA GLN A 126 7.60 -18.36 21.19
C GLN A 126 7.98 -19.85 21.03
N ASN A 127 9.12 -20.13 20.41
CA ASN A 127 9.78 -21.45 20.37
C ASN A 127 10.95 -21.50 21.35
#